data_AF-A0A085TYG4-F1
#
_entry.id   AF-A0A085TYG4-F1
#
_cell.length_a   1.000
_cell.length_b   1.000
_cell.length_c   1.000
_cell.angle_alpha   90.00
_cell.angle_beta   90.00
_cell.angle_gamma   90.00
#
_symmetry.space_group_name_H-M   'P 1'
#
loop_
_entity.id
_entity.type
_entity.pdbx_description
1 polymer ?
#
loop_
_entity_poly.entity_id
_entity_poly.type
_entity_poly.pdbx_seq_one_letter_code
_entity_poly.pdbx_strand_id
1 'polypeptide(L)'
;MNLFLGFALVLCIAVGGWLSKYEWAKLLALVPVGMLVPAFYMTGTSCGAGFVMHFMEEGVCHNGYSPRVMFAATYVLALVPVAASAIAIKLIRLAIAARKS
;
A
#
# COMPACT_ATOMS: atom_id res chain seq x y z
N MET A 1 -1.90 3.57 -18.21
CA MET A 1 -1.17 2.71 -17.25
C MET A 1 -0.34 3.51 -16.24
N ASN A 2 0.45 4.51 -16.67
CA ASN A 2 1.31 5.30 -15.77
C ASN A 2 0.58 6.10 -14.67
N LEU A 3 -0.59 6.66 -14.98
CA LEU A 3 -1.36 7.46 -14.01
C LEU A 3 -1.83 6.61 -12.80
N PHE A 4 -2.24 5.37 -13.07
CA PHE A 4 -2.70 4.43 -12.06
C PHE A 4 -1.58 4.02 -11.09
N LEU A 5 -0.41 3.64 -11.64
CA LEU A 5 0.76 3.30 -10.84
C LEU A 5 1.27 4.51 -10.04
N GLY A 6 1.21 5.70 -10.63
CA GLY A 6 1.52 6.95 -9.94
C GLY A 6 0.61 7.20 -8.73
N PHE A 7 -0.70 7.01 -8.88
CA PHE A 7 -1.64 7.18 -7.77
C PHE A 7 -1.46 6.10 -6.68
N ALA A 8 -1.20 4.84 -7.07
CA ALA A 8 -0.87 3.78 -6.13
C ALA A 8 0.39 4.11 -5.31
N LEU A 9 1.41 4.72 -5.94
CA LEU A 9 2.61 5.20 -5.25
C LEU A 9 2.28 6.31 -4.25
N VAL A 10 1.43 7.27 -4.63
CA VAL A 10 0.97 8.34 -3.73
C VAL A 10 0.26 7.75 -2.51
N LEU A 11 -0.60 6.75 -2.70
CA LEU A 11 -1.25 6.03 -1.59
C LEU A 11 -0.22 5.34 -0.69
N CYS A 12 0.78 4.67 -1.26
CA CYS A 12 1.85 4.04 -0.48
C CYS A 12 2.61 5.06 0.38
N ILE A 13 2.96 6.21 -0.20
CA ILE A 13 3.66 7.30 0.50
C ILE A 13 2.78 7.92 1.59
N ALA A 14 1.49 8.13 1.32
CA ALA A 14 0.54 8.65 2.31
C ALA A 14 0.39 7.72 3.52
N VAL A 15 0.25 6.41 3.26
CA VAL A 15 0.24 5.38 4.31
C VAL A 15 1.56 5.36 5.07
N GLY A 16 2.70 5.40 4.38
CA GLY A 16 4.01 5.48 5.02
C GLY A 16 4.17 6.72 5.90
N GLY A 17 3.67 7.88 5.43
CA GLY A 17 3.64 9.12 6.20
C GLY A 17 2.79 9.00 7.46
N TRP A 18 1.64 8.35 7.39
CA TRP A 18 0.81 8.04 8.56
C TRP A 18 1.54 7.10 9.54
N LEU A 19 2.13 6.01 9.03
CA LEU A 19 2.89 5.04 9.82
C LEU A 19 4.11 5.65 10.52
N SER A 20 4.76 6.64 9.89
CA SER A 20 5.94 7.34 10.44
C SER A 20 5.68 8.03 11.78
N LYS A 21 4.42 8.27 12.15
CA LYS A 21 4.01 8.91 13.41
C LYS A 21 4.15 7.98 14.62
N TYR A 22 4.18 6.67 14.41
CA TYR A 22 4.23 5.70 15.49
C TYR A 22 5.67 5.34 15.89
N GLU A 23 5.82 4.71 17.06
CA GLU A 23 7.08 4.11 17.52
C GLU A 23 7.56 3.01 16.57
N TRP A 24 8.86 2.67 16.58
CA TRP A 24 9.44 1.75 15.60
C TRP A 24 8.76 0.37 15.59
N ALA A 25 8.48 -0.19 16.79
CA ALA A 25 7.78 -1.46 16.91
C ALA A 25 6.35 -1.39 16.32
N LYS A 26 5.57 -0.36 16.67
CA LYS A 26 4.21 -0.15 16.15
C LYS A 26 4.20 0.11 14.65
N LEU A 27 5.15 0.88 14.15
CA LEU A 27 5.31 1.14 12.73
C LEU A 27 5.47 -0.17 11.96
N LEU A 28 6.44 -1.01 12.34
CA LEU A 28 6.71 -2.27 11.66
C LEU A 28 5.53 -3.25 11.77
N ALA A 29 4.89 -3.31 12.94
CA ALA A 29 3.72 -4.15 13.15
C ALA A 29 2.49 -3.71 12.32
N LEU A 30 2.37 -2.41 12.01
CA LEU A 30 1.25 -1.84 11.25
C LEU A 30 1.51 -1.78 9.74
N VAL A 31 2.72 -2.10 9.25
CA VAL A 31 3.00 -2.16 7.79
C VAL A 31 2.02 -3.09 7.07
N PRO A 32 1.77 -4.35 7.52
CA PRO A 32 0.82 -5.24 6.86
C PRO A 32 -0.61 -4.67 6.80
N VAL A 33 -1.02 -3.92 7.82
CA VAL A 33 -2.34 -3.27 7.85
C VAL A 33 -2.37 -2.10 6.87
N GLY A 34 -1.31 -1.29 6.85
CA GLY A 34 -1.18 -0.16 5.93
C GLY A 34 -1.18 -0.57 4.45
N MET A 35 -0.58 -1.71 4.12
CA MET A 35 -0.54 -2.27 2.76
C MET A 35 -1.93 -2.57 2.18
N LEU A 36 -2.95 -2.77 3.02
CA LEU A 36 -4.32 -3.06 2.55
C LEU A 36 -4.88 -1.93 1.68
N VAL A 37 -4.56 -0.67 1.99
CA VAL A 37 -5.08 0.49 1.25
C VAL A 37 -4.59 0.52 -0.21
N PRO A 38 -3.27 0.53 -0.49
CA PRO A 38 -2.79 0.50 -1.87
C PRO A 38 -3.12 -0.82 -2.57
N ALA A 39 -3.13 -1.97 -1.87
CA ALA A 39 -3.53 -3.25 -2.44
C ALA A 39 -4.99 -3.26 -2.91
N PHE A 40 -5.89 -2.71 -2.09
CA PHE A 40 -7.30 -2.56 -2.42
C PHE A 40 -7.51 -1.66 -3.63
N TYR A 41 -6.83 -0.50 -3.66
CA TYR A 41 -6.88 0.39 -4.81
C TYR A 41 -6.39 -0.31 -6.08
N MET A 42 -5.23 -0.98 -6.02
CA MET A 42 -4.64 -1.63 -7.19
C MET A 42 -5.49 -2.80 -7.70
N THR A 43 -6.12 -3.55 -6.81
CA THR A 43 -7.03 -4.63 -7.19
C THR A 43 -8.34 -4.08 -7.76
N GLY A 44 -8.91 -3.05 -7.12
CA GLY A 44 -10.15 -2.43 -7.55
C GLY A 44 -10.06 -1.79 -8.94
N THR A 45 -8.89 -1.31 -9.34
CA THR A 45 -8.67 -0.82 -10.71
C THR A 45 -8.53 -1.92 -11.76
N SER A 46 -8.15 -3.13 -11.36
CA SER A 46 -8.02 -4.28 -12.27
C SER A 46 -9.27 -5.15 -12.33
N CYS A 47 -10.05 -5.20 -11.25
CA CYS A 47 -11.18 -6.10 -11.07
C CYS A 47 -12.51 -5.37 -10.79
N GLY A 48 -12.51 -4.04 -10.75
CA GLY A 48 -13.67 -3.22 -10.37
C GLY A 48 -13.75 -2.96 -8.86
N ALA A 49 -14.38 -1.84 -8.46
CA ALA A 49 -14.48 -1.44 -7.04
C ALA A 49 -15.24 -2.46 -6.18
N GLY A 50 -16.12 -3.26 -6.79
CA GLY A 50 -16.88 -4.34 -6.15
C GLY A 50 -16.16 -5.69 -6.08
N PHE A 51 -14.86 -5.77 -6.38
CA PHE A 51 -14.13 -7.06 -6.48
C PHE A 51 -14.25 -7.94 -5.23
N VAL A 52 -14.48 -7.36 -4.05
CA VAL A 52 -14.68 -8.09 -2.79
C VAL A 52 -15.95 -8.95 -2.82
N MET A 53 -17.00 -8.49 -3.50
CA MET A 53 -18.25 -9.24 -3.63
C MET A 53 -18.08 -10.48 -4.51
N HIS A 54 -17.12 -10.43 -5.43
CA HIS A 54 -16.80 -11.51 -6.37
C HIS A 54 -15.44 -12.14 -6.07
N PHE A 55 -14.99 -12.07 -4.81
CA PHE A 55 -13.60 -12.38 -4.46
C PHE A 55 -13.17 -13.81 -4.80
N MET A 56 -14.13 -14.75 -4.82
CA MET A 56 -13.92 -16.16 -5.13
C MET A 56 -14.26 -16.52 -6.58
N GLU A 57 -14.77 -15.58 -7.38
CA GLU A 57 -15.13 -15.84 -8.76
C GLU A 57 -13.89 -15.81 -9.67
N GLU A 58 -13.87 -16.69 -10.66
CA GLU A 58 -12.76 -16.81 -11.60
C GLU A 58 -12.92 -15.83 -12.77
N GLY A 59 -11.80 -15.28 -13.26
CA GLY A 59 -11.78 -14.53 -14.54
C GLY A 59 -12.45 -13.16 -14.56
N VAL A 60 -12.85 -12.61 -13.40
CA VAL A 60 -13.61 -11.34 -13.33
C VAL A 60 -12.74 -10.09 -13.57
N CYS A 61 -11.42 -10.21 -13.44
CA CYS A 61 -10.50 -9.10 -13.64
C CYS A 61 -10.17 -8.89 -15.12
N HIS A 62 -9.84 -7.66 -15.52
CA HIS A 62 -9.49 -7.30 -16.91
C HIS A 62 -8.34 -8.11 -17.53
N ASN A 63 -7.53 -8.76 -16.70
CA ASN A 63 -6.38 -9.57 -17.08
C ASN A 63 -6.65 -11.09 -16.99
N GLY A 64 -7.91 -11.50 -16.79
CA GLY A 64 -8.32 -12.91 -16.72
C GLY A 64 -7.97 -13.64 -15.43
N TYR A 65 -7.35 -12.97 -14.46
CA TYR A 65 -7.07 -13.55 -13.14
C TYR A 65 -8.28 -13.44 -12.22
N SER A 66 -8.34 -14.30 -11.19
CA SER A 66 -9.32 -14.14 -10.12
C SER A 66 -8.97 -12.96 -9.20
N PRO A 67 -9.96 -12.26 -8.61
CA PRO A 67 -9.70 -11.14 -7.71
C PRO A 67 -8.83 -11.50 -6.50
N ARG A 68 -8.94 -12.74 -5.99
CA ARG A 68 -8.07 -13.25 -4.93
C ARG A 68 -6.59 -13.24 -5.32
N VAL A 69 -6.25 -13.72 -6.52
CA VAL A 69 -4.86 -13.77 -7.01
C VAL A 69 -4.33 -12.36 -7.22
N MET A 70 -5.14 -11.48 -7.81
CA MET A 70 -4.79 -10.06 -8.00
C MET A 70 -4.57 -9.34 -6.67
N PHE A 71 -5.44 -9.56 -5.67
CA PHE A 71 -5.28 -8.96 -4.36
C PHE A 71 -4.03 -9.44 -3.63
N ALA A 72 -3.74 -10.74 -3.67
CA ALA A 72 -2.52 -11.28 -3.07
C ALA A 72 -1.25 -10.69 -3.73
N ALA A 73 -1.22 -10.61 -5.06
CA ALA A 73 -0.09 -10.05 -5.79
C ALA A 73 0.12 -8.56 -5.48
N THR A 74 -0.94 -7.76 -5.54
CA THR A 74 -0.88 -6.32 -5.26
C THR A 74 -0.57 -6.02 -3.80
N TYR A 75 -1.01 -6.88 -2.88
CA TYR A 75 -0.66 -6.79 -1.46
C TYR A 75 0.84 -6.97 -1.25
N VAL A 76 1.45 -8.02 -1.82
CA VAL A 76 2.90 -8.24 -1.70
C VAL A 76 3.68 -7.10 -2.37
N LEU A 77 3.24 -6.64 -3.54
CA LEU A 77 3.87 -5.51 -4.25
C LEU A 77 3.84 -4.21 -3.45
N ALA A 78 2.83 -3.99 -2.61
CA ALA A 78 2.72 -2.80 -1.77
C ALA A 78 3.73 -2.78 -0.60
N LEU A 79 4.34 -3.92 -0.24
CA LEU A 79 5.23 -4.02 0.92
C LEU A 79 6.40 -3.04 0.83
N VAL A 80 7.16 -3.13 -0.26
CA VAL A 80 8.38 -2.34 -0.47
C VAL A 80 8.09 -0.83 -0.44
N PRO A 81 7.15 -0.29 -1.25
CA PRO A 81 6.91 1.15 -1.26
C PRO A 81 6.31 1.68 0.06
N VAL A 82 5.44 0.91 0.75
CA VAL A 82 4.89 1.33 2.05
C VAL A 82 5.96 1.32 3.14
N ALA A 83 6.73 0.23 3.25
CA ALA A 83 7.79 0.12 4.26
C ALA A 83 8.90 1.16 4.03
N ALA A 84 9.37 1.29 2.78
CA ALA A 84 10.42 2.24 2.42
C ALA A 84 9.98 3.68 2.71
N SER A 85 8.77 4.07 2.31
CA SER A 85 8.26 5.42 2.59
C SER A 85 8.06 5.66 4.08
N ALA A 86 7.54 4.69 4.84
CA ALA A 86 7.39 4.81 6.30
C ALA A 86 8.73 5.05 7.01
N ILE A 87 9.74 4.24 6.67
CA ILE A 87 11.09 4.33 7.24
C ILE A 87 11.75 5.65 6.83
N ALA A 88 11.74 5.98 5.53
CA ALA A 88 12.37 7.20 5.02
C ALA A 88 11.77 8.46 5.66
N ILE A 89 10.44 8.57 5.70
CA ILE A 89 9.75 9.72 6.31
C ILE A 89 10.07 9.81 7.80
N LYS A 90 10.09 8.68 8.52
CA LYS A 90 10.44 8.67 9.94
C LYS A 90 11.86 9.15 10.20
N LEU A 91 12.84 8.67 9.43
CA LEU A 91 14.23 9.12 9.51
C LEU A 91 14.36 10.61 9.22
N ILE A 92 13.66 11.12 8.21
CA ILE A 92 13.61 12.55 7.89
C ILE A 92 13.08 13.35 9.08
N ARG A 93 11.98 12.91 9.70
CA ARG A 93 11.39 13.59 10.87
C ARG A 93 12.34 13.60 12.07
N LEU A 94 13.05 12.51 12.33
CA LEU A 94 14.07 12.43 13.38
C LEU A 94 15.25 13.36 13.08
N ALA A 95 15.73 13.40 11.84
CA ALA A 95 16.82 14.29 11.44
C ALA A 95 16.43 15.77 11.57
N ILE A 96 15.20 16.14 11.21
CA ILE A 96 14.69 17.51 11.37
C ILE A 96 14.59 17.88 12.86
N ALA A 97 14.13 16.96 13.71
CA ALA A 97 14.05 17.19 15.15
C ALA A 97 15.45 17.36 15.78
N ALA A 98 16.41 16.54 15.38
CA ALA A 98 17.78 16.61 15.86
C ALA A 98 18.49 17.92 15.46
N ARG A 99 18.18 18.49 14.29
CA ARG A 99 18.73 19.79 13.85
C ARG A 99 18.13 21.00 14.57
N LYS A 100 16.98 20.84 15.23
CA LYS A 100 16.30 21.91 15.98
C LYS A 100 16.65 21.90 17.46
N SER A 101 17.37 20.88 17.92
CA SER A 101 17.91 20.77 19.29
C SER A 101 19.32 21.34 19.33
#